data_AF-A0A5B1CMR0-F1
#
_entry.id   AF-A0A5B1CMR0-F1
#
_cell.length_a   1.000
_cell.length_b   1.000
_cell.length_c   1.000
_cell.angle_alpha   90.00
_cell.angle_beta   90.00
_cell.angle_gamma   90.00
#
_symmetry.space_group_name_H-M   'P 1'
#
loop_
_entity.id
_entity.type
_entity.pdbx_description
1 polymer ?
#
loop_
_entity_poly.entity_id
_entity_poly.type
_entity_poly.pdbx_seq_one_letter_code
_entity_poly.pdbx_strand_id
1 'polypeptide(L)' 'MSAGWYYMTTGWLRKGRRVGPISESDLLVRIDQGKIAPETLLQSTKTKGKWVPMKSVGPAMSRWMKANPDDATPKKNLA' A
#
# COMPACT_ATOMS: atom_id res chain seq x y z
N MET A 1 16.90 -11.62 7.17
CA MET A 1 16.20 -10.56 7.94
C MET A 1 15.05 -10.03 7.10
N SER A 2 13.80 -10.12 7.56
CA SER A 2 12.66 -9.53 6.85
C SER A 2 12.68 -8.01 7.01
N ALA A 3 12.52 -7.26 5.93
CA ALA A 3 12.43 -5.80 6.01
C ALA A 3 11.13 -5.38 6.71
N GLY A 4 11.23 -4.53 7.73
CA GLY A 4 10.07 -3.90 8.37
C GLY A 4 9.46 -2.85 7.45
N TRP A 5 8.13 -2.85 7.37
CA TRP A 5 7.35 -1.87 6.60
C TRP A 5 6.59 -0.92 7.52
N TYR A 6 6.47 0.32 7.08
CA TYR A 6 5.59 1.32 7.68
C TYR A 6 4.61 1.82 6.63
N TYR A 7 3.40 2.21 7.06
CA TYR A 7 2.43 2.88 6.21
C TYR A 7 1.79 4.07 6.93
N MET A 8 1.31 5.04 6.15
CA MET A 8 0.54 6.19 6.65
C MET A 8 -0.95 5.87 6.63
N THR A 9 -1.66 6.17 7.70
CA THR A 9 -3.12 6.08 7.79
C THR A 9 -3.70 7.40 8.28
N THR A 10 -4.93 7.72 7.89
CA THR A 10 -5.67 8.89 8.39
C THR A 10 -6.58 8.46 9.53
N GLY A 11 -6.37 9.04 10.72
CA GLY A 11 -7.25 8.81 11.87
C GLY A 11 -8.48 9.71 11.87
N TRP A 12 -9.38 9.48 12.84
CA TRP A 12 -10.62 10.24 13.09
C TRP A 12 -10.43 11.77 13.10
N LEU A 13 -9.24 12.27 13.46
CA LEU A 13 -8.92 13.69 13.56
C LEU A 13 -8.14 14.26 12.35
N ARG A 14 -8.24 13.65 11.16
CA ARG A 14 -7.50 14.04 9.93
C ARG A 14 -5.96 14.08 10.06
N LYS A 15 -5.40 13.72 11.22
CA LYS A 15 -3.96 13.60 11.42
C LYS A 15 -3.47 12.30 10.80
N GLY A 16 -2.47 12.41 9.93
CA GLY A 16 -1.74 11.26 9.41
C GLY A 16 -0.96 10.59 10.53
N ARG A 17 -1.16 9.29 10.73
CA ARG A 17 -0.44 8.45 11.68
C ARG A 17 0.43 7.45 10.93
N ARG A 18 1.69 7.33 11.36
CA ARG A 18 2.58 6.25 10.95
C ARG A 18 2.24 4.97 11.72
N VAL A 19 2.11 3.85 11.01
CA VAL A 19 1.90 2.51 11.58
C VAL A 19 3.04 1.59 11.14
N GLY A 20 3.69 0.91 12.08
CA GLY A 20 4.78 -0.03 11.84
C GLY A 20 5.85 -0.02 12.95
N PRO A 21 6.92 -0.84 12.83
CA PRO A 21 7.19 -1.72 11.70
C PRO A 21 6.26 -2.95 11.70
N ILE A 22 5.80 -3.35 10.52
CA ILE A 22 5.08 -4.62 10.29
C ILE A 22 5.86 -5.50 9.32
N SER A 23 5.58 -6.80 9.31
CA SER A 23 6.16 -7.70 8.31
C SER A 23 5.62 -7.42 6.91
N GLU A 24 6.30 -7.92 5.88
CA GLU A 24 5.78 -7.86 4.50
C GLU A 24 4.48 -8.66 4.35
N SER A 25 4.35 -9.81 5.02
CA SER A 25 3.11 -10.60 5.03
C SER A 25 1.94 -9.81 5.63
N ASP A 26 2.19 -9.14 6.76
CA ASP A 26 1.21 -8.27 7.43
C ASP A 26 0.80 -7.06 6.58
N LEU A 27 1.71 -6.54 5.76
CA LEU A 27 1.42 -5.48 4.81
C LEU A 27 0.46 -5.99 3.73
N LEU A 28 0.73 -7.17 3.17
CA LEU A 28 -0.14 -7.79 2.15
C LEU A 28 -1.53 -8.11 2.71
N VAL A 29 -1.63 -8.62 3.94
CA VAL A 29 -2.93 -8.85 4.60
C VAL A 29 -3.72 -7.54 4.76
N ARG A 30 -3.06 -6.42 5.07
CA ARG A 30 -3.74 -5.11 5.16
C ARG A 30 -4.21 -4.58 3.81
N ILE A 31 -3.46 -4.87 2.75
CA ILE A 31 -3.87 -4.59 1.36
C ILE A 31 -5.13 -5.39 1.03
N ASP A 32 -5.13 -6.69 1.33
CA ASP A 32 -6.29 -7.58 1.10
C ASP A 32 -7.52 -7.14 1.92
N GLN A 33 -7.32 -6.54 3.10
CA GLN A 33 -8.38 -5.98 3.95
C GLN A 33 -8.88 -4.59 3.49
N GLY A 34 -8.33 -4.02 2.41
CA GLY A 34 -8.68 -2.68 1.93
C GLY A 34 -8.18 -1.54 2.83
N LYS A 35 -7.30 -1.81 3.79
CA LYS A 35 -6.74 -0.77 4.69
C LYS A 35 -5.64 0.05 4.04
N ILE A 36 -5.08 -0.43 2.93
CA ILE A 36 -3.99 0.18 2.19
C ILE A 36 -4.41 0.26 0.72
N ALA A 37 -4.65 1.48 0.27
CA ALA A 37 -4.95 1.82 -1.11
C ALA A 37 -3.67 2.20 -1.89
N PRO A 38 -3.70 2.23 -3.24
CA PRO A 38 -2.52 2.51 -4.09
C PRO A 38 -1.81 3.84 -3.78
N GLU A 39 -2.53 4.84 -3.29
CA GLU A 39 -2.02 6.16 -2.88
C GLU A 39 -1.42 6.18 -1.47
N THR A 40 -1.63 5.13 -0.68
CA THR A 40 -1.11 5.03 0.69
C THR A 40 0.42 5.08 0.68
N LEU A 41 1.01 5.98 1.46
CA LEU A 41 2.47 6.08 1.56
C LEU A 41 3.03 4.92 2.39
N LEU A 42 4.02 4.23 1.83
CA LEU A 42 4.78 3.13 2.42
C LEU A 42 6.26 3.52 2.60
N GLN A 43 6.90 2.98 3.63
CA GLN A 43 8.34 3.15 3.88
C GLN A 43 8.94 1.83 4.35
N SER A 44 10.13 1.50 3.86
CA SER A 44 10.93 0.36 4.32
C SER A 44 12.41 0.58 4.00
N THR A 45 13.28 -0.30 4.47
CA THR A 45 14.67 -0.37 3.98
C THR A 45 14.70 -0.63 2.47
N LYS A 46 13.73 -1.39 1.93
CA LYS A 46 13.56 -1.61 0.48
C LYS A 46 13.25 -0.32 -0.30
N THR A 47 12.68 0.70 0.34
CA THR A 47 12.43 2.02 -0.28
C THR A 47 13.53 3.03 0.03
N LYS A 48 14.71 2.55 0.50
CA LYS A 48 15.83 3.38 0.97
C LYS A 48 15.41 4.38 2.05
N GLY A 49 14.43 4.01 2.88
CA GLY A 49 13.88 4.88 3.92
C GLY A 49 13.00 6.01 3.40
N LYS A 50 12.66 6.06 2.10
CA LYS A 50 11.74 7.08 1.56
C LYS A 50 10.28 6.64 1.68
N TRP A 51 9.41 7.61 1.89
CA TRP A 51 7.97 7.44 1.76
C TRP A 51 7.59 7.44 0.28
N VAL A 52 7.00 6.36 -0.19
CA VAL A 52 6.58 6.20 -1.58
C VAL A 52 5.14 5.70 -1.62
N PRO A 53 4.30 6.11 -2.58
CA PRO A 53 2.94 5.60 -2.68
C PRO A 53 2.95 4.09 -2.99
N MET A 54 2.01 3.33 -2.44
CA MET A 54 1.95 1.88 -2.55
C MET A 54 1.96 1.41 -4.02
N LYS A 55 1.37 2.16 -4.94
CA LYS A 55 1.39 1.90 -6.38
C LYS A 55 2.78 1.81 -7.01
N SER A 56 3.81 2.41 -6.40
CA SER A 56 5.20 2.28 -6.87
C SER A 56 5.91 1.05 -6.32
N VAL A 57 5.26 0.28 -5.44
CA VAL A 57 5.78 -0.96 -4.86
C VAL A 57 5.17 -2.13 -5.63
N GLY A 58 5.91 -2.67 -6.60
CA GLY A 58 5.42 -3.71 -7.53
C GLY A 58 4.70 -4.89 -6.86
N PRO A 59 5.31 -5.60 -5.88
CA PRO A 59 4.66 -6.73 -5.22
C PRO A 59 3.36 -6.36 -4.50
N ALA A 60 3.30 -5.18 -3.88
CA ALA A 60 2.12 -4.68 -3.19
C ALA A 60 1.01 -4.31 -4.18
N MET A 61 1.36 -3.62 -5.27
CA MET A 61 0.42 -3.25 -6.32
C MET A 61 -0.17 -4.48 -7.01
N SER A 62 0.67 -5.47 -7.34
CA SER A 62 0.21 -6.75 -7.92
C SER A 62 -0.75 -7.50 -7.00
N ARG A 63 -0.57 -7.42 -5.68
CA ARG A 63 -1.51 -8.01 -4.72
C ARG A 63 -2.82 -7.25 -4.69
N TRP A 64 -2.77 -5.93 -4.66
CA TRP A 64 -3.95 -5.07 -4.67
C TRP A 64 -4.81 -5.28 -5.91
N MET A 65 -4.20 -5.38 -7.11
CA MET A 65 -4.93 -5.68 -8.35
C MET A 65 -5.62 -7.05 -8.33
N LYS A 66 -5.03 -8.05 -7.68
CA LYS A 66 -5.66 -9.37 -7.50
C LYS A 66 -6.85 -9.32 -6.54
N ALA A 67 -6.77 -8.48 -5.51
CA ALA A 67 -7.85 -8.28 -4.56
C ALA A 67 -8.96 -7.34 -5.09
N ASN A 68 -8.65 -6.48 -6.07
CA ASN A 68 -9.55 -5.48 -6.64
C ASN A 68 -9.55 -5.59 -8.18
N PRO A 69 -10.14 -6.66 -8.75
CA PRO A 69 -10.13 -6.91 -10.20
C PRO A 69 -10.91 -5.86 -11.00
N ASP A 70 -11.93 -5.25 -10.42
CA ASP A 70 -12.77 -4.26 -11.10
C ASP A 70 -12.04 -2.92 -11.33
N ASP A 71 -11.18 -2.51 -10.37
CA ASP A 71 -10.32 -1.34 -10.48
C ASP A 71 -9.04 -1.59 -11.32
N ALA A 72 -8.74 -2.85 -11.63
CA ALA A 72 -7.59 -3.22 -12.45
C ALA A 72 -7.82 -3.00 -13.96
N THR A 73 -9.05 -2.70 -14.38
CA THR A 73 -9.31 -2.33 -15.77
C THR A 73 -8.84 -0.89 -16.02
N PRO A 74 -7.93 -0.64 -16.98
CA PRO A 74 -7.77 0.69 -17.51
C PRO A 74 -9.15 1.07 -18.03
N LYS A 75 -9.70 2.21 -17.59
CA LYS A 75 -10.85 2.84 -18.25
C LYS A 75 -10.45 3.06 -19.70
N LYS A 76 -10.73 2.09 -20.55
CA LYS A 76 -10.56 2.17 -21.99
C LYS A 76 -11.59 3.22 -22.39
N ASN A 77 -11.10 4.41 -22.75
CA ASN A 77 -11.95 5.52 -23.18
C ASN A 77 -12.93 5.00 -24.22
N LEU A 78 -14.21 4.94 -23.84
CA LEU A 78 -15.31 4.84 -24.78
C LEU A 78 -15.58 6.30 -25.18
N ALA A 79 -14.91 6.74 -26.24
CA ALA A 79 -15.21 7.97 -26.96
C ALA A 79 -14.95 7.70 -28.44
#